data_AF-A0A4U3AKE9-F1
#
_entry.id   AF-A0A4U3AKE9-F1
#
_cell.length_a   1.000
_cell.length_b   1.000
_cell.length_c   1.000
_cell.angle_alpha   90.00
_cell.angle_beta   90.00
_cell.angle_gamma   90.00
#
_symmetry.space_group_name_H-M   'P 1'
#
loop_
_entity.id
_entity.type
_entity.pdbx_description
1 polymer ?
#
loop_
_entity_poly.entity_id
_entity_poly.type
_entity_poly.pdbx_seq_one_letter_code
_entity_poly.pdbx_strand_id
1 'polypeptide(L)'
;VDKVSQLHVKVSAAKSFFSPFLLSVDENTLHSYIEEAEGLQYYKEDLFELYRYKKHVLNKDQEEILSQMGEALSSPQHTYGMLNNADILFGEVTTDDGEKVTLTRGMYAKLIEDENREKRKEAYKAYYKPYVQLKNSIASTLSAAIKNNVTVSKLRNYPSALEKSLFGDMVPKEVYENLIDTTKKNIQSLHTYNELRKEKLHVDELRQYDLSVDLVAGVKQDIPYDKAFDMMIESLAPLGEEYIETLKSFKD
;
A
#
# COMPACT_ATOMS: atom_id res chain seq x y z
N VAL A 1 4.41 21.99 -14.95
CA VAL A 1 3.71 20.70 -14.71
C VAL A 1 2.61 20.49 -15.74
N ASP A 2 1.65 21.41 -15.88
CA ASP A 2 0.49 21.25 -16.79
C ASP A 2 0.84 20.99 -18.26
N LYS A 3 1.85 21.68 -18.82
CA LYS A 3 2.32 21.44 -20.20
C LYS A 3 2.89 20.03 -20.38
N VAL A 4 3.57 19.49 -19.36
CA VAL A 4 4.11 18.12 -19.38
C VAL A 4 2.98 17.11 -19.29
N SER A 5 1.98 17.35 -18.42
CA SER A 5 0.79 16.50 -18.33
C SER A 5 0.00 16.46 -19.64
N GLN A 6 -0.19 17.61 -20.30
CA GLN A 6 -0.85 17.66 -21.60
C GLN A 6 -0.06 16.93 -22.69
N LEU A 7 1.27 17.06 -22.70
CA LEU A 7 2.12 16.32 -23.63
C LEU A 7 2.04 14.80 -23.37
N HIS A 8 2.06 14.39 -22.11
CA HIS A 8 1.90 12.98 -21.73
C HIS A 8 0.58 12.40 -22.25
N VAL A 9 -0.55 13.11 -22.08
CA VAL A 9 -1.85 12.68 -22.63
C VAL A 9 -1.80 12.49 -24.14
N LYS A 10 -1.18 13.43 -24.88
CA LYS A 10 -1.03 13.32 -26.34
C LYS A 10 -0.18 12.12 -26.74
N VAL A 11 0.95 11.89 -26.07
CA VAL A 11 1.83 10.75 -26.34
C VAL A 11 1.13 9.43 -26.02
N SER A 12 0.44 9.34 -24.89
CA SER A 12 -0.31 8.14 -24.50
C SER A 12 -1.43 7.83 -25.49
N ALA A 13 -2.18 8.83 -25.95
CA ALA A 13 -3.21 8.66 -26.99
C ALA A 13 -2.61 8.20 -28.32
N ALA A 14 -1.47 8.76 -28.74
CA ALA A 14 -0.80 8.36 -29.97
C ALA A 14 -0.26 6.91 -29.93
N LYS A 15 0.02 6.37 -28.73
CA LYS A 15 0.54 5.01 -28.53
C LYS A 15 -0.52 3.97 -28.14
N SER A 16 -1.76 4.39 -27.87
CA SER A 16 -2.80 3.51 -27.30
C SER A 16 -3.23 2.37 -28.23
N PHE A 17 -2.87 2.42 -29.52
CA PHE A 17 -3.14 1.36 -30.48
C PHE A 17 -2.25 0.13 -30.29
N PHE A 18 -1.06 0.30 -29.68
CA PHE A 18 -0.02 -0.73 -29.72
C PHE A 18 -0.40 -1.97 -28.93
N SER A 19 -0.85 -1.83 -27.68
CA SER A 19 -1.24 -2.99 -26.86
C SER A 19 -2.40 -3.78 -27.48
N PRO A 20 -3.51 -3.16 -27.94
CA PRO A 20 -4.55 -3.88 -28.66
C PRO A 20 -4.05 -4.61 -29.90
N PHE A 21 -3.17 -3.98 -30.69
CA PHE A 21 -2.57 -4.62 -31.86
C PHE A 21 -1.76 -5.86 -31.48
N LEU A 22 -0.82 -5.73 -30.53
CA LEU A 22 0.03 -6.84 -30.08
C LEU A 22 -0.80 -8.00 -29.51
N LEU A 23 -1.87 -7.70 -28.79
CA LEU A 23 -2.74 -8.72 -28.21
C LEU A 23 -3.67 -9.38 -29.25
N SER A 24 -3.84 -8.78 -30.42
CA SER A 24 -4.64 -9.33 -31.52
C SER A 24 -3.90 -10.39 -32.34
N VAL A 25 -2.58 -10.27 -32.50
CA VAL A 25 -1.77 -11.23 -33.28
C VAL A 25 -1.66 -12.57 -32.57
N ASP A 26 -1.60 -13.69 -33.30
CA ASP A 26 -1.31 -14.99 -32.70
C ASP A 26 0.17 -15.13 -32.32
N GLU A 27 0.46 -16.13 -31.48
CA GLU A 27 1.79 -16.29 -30.87
C GLU A 27 2.85 -16.64 -31.90
N ASN A 28 2.51 -17.44 -32.92
CA ASN A 28 3.45 -17.78 -33.99
C ASN A 28 3.80 -16.55 -34.82
N THR A 29 2.81 -15.72 -35.14
CA THR A 29 3.04 -14.45 -35.85
C THR A 29 3.96 -13.52 -35.03
N LEU A 30 3.76 -13.41 -33.72
CA LEU A 30 4.64 -12.61 -32.86
C LEU A 30 6.08 -13.15 -32.87
N HIS A 31 6.24 -14.48 -32.81
CA HIS A 31 7.56 -15.11 -32.95
C HIS A 31 8.21 -14.75 -34.29
N SER A 32 7.49 -14.87 -35.40
CA SER A 32 8.01 -14.52 -36.73
C SER A 32 8.44 -13.06 -36.82
N TYR A 33 7.67 -12.10 -36.28
CA TYR A 33 8.08 -10.70 -36.27
C TYR A 33 9.39 -10.46 -35.52
N ILE A 34 9.57 -11.11 -34.38
CA ILE A 34 10.79 -10.97 -33.57
C ILE A 34 11.98 -11.59 -34.30
N GLU A 35 11.81 -12.71 -35.00
CA GLU A 35 12.85 -13.37 -35.79
C GLU A 35 13.24 -12.57 -37.04
N GLU A 36 12.28 -11.97 -37.74
CA GLU A 36 12.50 -11.22 -38.98
C GLU A 36 13.15 -9.84 -38.76
N ALA A 37 12.95 -9.23 -37.58
CA ALA A 37 13.46 -7.90 -37.26
C ALA A 37 14.47 -7.95 -36.11
N GLU A 38 15.76 -7.87 -36.42
CA GLU A 38 16.87 -7.93 -35.45
C GLU A 38 16.69 -6.94 -34.28
N GLY A 39 16.20 -5.73 -34.54
CA GLY A 39 15.95 -4.72 -33.51
C GLY A 39 14.88 -5.10 -32.48
N LEU A 40 13.98 -6.05 -32.79
CA LEU A 40 12.97 -6.55 -31.86
C LEU A 40 13.51 -7.60 -30.88
N GLN A 41 14.68 -8.19 -31.16
CA GLN A 41 15.29 -9.18 -30.25
C GLN A 41 15.56 -8.58 -28.86
N TYR A 42 16.00 -7.33 -28.81
CA TYR A 42 16.20 -6.61 -27.54
C TYR A 42 14.92 -6.47 -26.72
N TYR A 43 13.77 -6.30 -27.38
CA TYR A 43 12.46 -6.09 -26.73
C TYR A 43 11.65 -7.39 -26.58
N LYS A 44 12.24 -8.55 -26.89
CA LYS A 44 11.52 -9.82 -26.89
C LYS A 44 10.80 -10.08 -25.57
N GLU A 45 11.48 -9.87 -24.45
CA GLU A 45 10.91 -10.08 -23.12
C GLU A 45 9.75 -9.12 -22.84
N ASP A 46 9.92 -7.82 -23.10
CA ASP A 46 8.87 -6.80 -22.94
C ASP A 46 7.61 -7.12 -23.77
N LEU A 47 7.81 -7.59 -25.02
CA LEU A 47 6.73 -7.97 -25.92
C LEU A 47 5.96 -9.18 -25.38
N PHE A 48 6.66 -10.21 -24.92
CA PHE A 48 6.01 -11.39 -24.34
C PHE A 48 5.40 -11.12 -22.96
N GLU A 49 5.96 -10.18 -22.18
CA GLU A 49 5.38 -9.71 -20.94
C GLU A 49 4.02 -9.06 -21.18
N LEU A 50 3.93 -8.17 -22.17
CA LEU A 50 2.64 -7.60 -22.58
C LEU A 50 1.72 -8.67 -23.18
N TYR A 51 2.25 -9.58 -24.02
CA TYR A 51 1.47 -10.62 -24.69
C TYR A 51 0.78 -11.60 -23.71
N ARG A 52 1.38 -11.85 -22.53
CA ARG A 52 0.76 -12.65 -21.47
C ARG A 52 -0.64 -12.18 -21.08
N TYR A 53 -0.95 -10.89 -21.23
CA TYR A 53 -2.29 -10.35 -20.94
C TYR A 53 -3.36 -10.81 -21.93
N LYS A 54 -3.01 -11.39 -23.09
CA LYS A 54 -3.97 -11.79 -24.14
C LYS A 54 -5.10 -12.67 -23.63
N LYS A 55 -4.81 -13.61 -22.72
CA LYS A 55 -5.82 -14.49 -22.08
C LYS A 55 -6.79 -13.77 -21.13
N HIS A 56 -6.46 -12.54 -20.74
CA HIS A 56 -7.18 -11.73 -19.75
C HIS A 56 -7.81 -10.46 -20.33
N VAL A 57 -7.66 -10.26 -21.64
CA VAL A 57 -8.27 -9.17 -22.39
C VAL A 57 -9.61 -9.64 -22.94
N LEU A 58 -10.63 -8.81 -22.77
CA LEU A 58 -11.97 -9.10 -23.24
C LEU A 58 -12.09 -8.75 -24.73
N ASN A 59 -13.22 -9.10 -25.34
CA ASN A 59 -13.52 -8.56 -26.66
C ASN A 59 -13.80 -7.05 -26.58
N LYS A 60 -13.77 -6.36 -27.72
CA LYS A 60 -13.91 -4.91 -27.80
C LYS A 60 -15.17 -4.38 -27.08
N ASP A 61 -16.32 -4.99 -27.34
CA ASP A 61 -17.60 -4.55 -26.78
C ASP A 61 -17.63 -4.73 -25.24
N GLN A 62 -17.04 -5.83 -24.74
CA GLN A 62 -16.91 -6.09 -23.30
C GLN A 62 -15.92 -5.13 -22.62
N GLU A 63 -14.79 -4.82 -23.26
CA GLU A 63 -13.84 -3.81 -22.75
C GLU A 63 -14.50 -2.42 -22.69
N GLU A 64 -15.29 -2.05 -23.70
CA GLU A 64 -16.01 -0.78 -23.73
C GLU A 64 -17.03 -0.69 -22.58
N ILE A 65 -17.85 -1.73 -22.39
CA ILE A 65 -18.80 -1.79 -21.26
C ILE A 65 -18.06 -1.67 -19.93
N LEU A 66 -16.99 -2.44 -19.74
CA LEU A 66 -16.24 -2.44 -18.49
C LEU A 66 -15.58 -1.07 -18.23
N SER A 67 -15.10 -0.41 -19.28
CA SER A 67 -14.56 0.95 -19.21
C SER A 67 -15.63 1.97 -18.79
N GLN A 68 -16.84 1.89 -19.35
CA GLN A 68 -17.96 2.76 -18.98
C GLN A 68 -18.42 2.52 -17.53
N MET A 69 -18.26 1.29 -17.01
CA MET A 69 -18.57 0.96 -15.61
C MET A 69 -17.49 1.39 -14.62
N GLY A 70 -16.34 1.92 -15.07
CA GLY A 70 -15.18 2.21 -14.23
C GLY A 70 -15.51 3.11 -13.03
N GLU A 71 -16.27 4.18 -13.25
CA GLU A 71 -16.69 5.09 -12.17
C GLU A 71 -17.54 4.37 -11.12
N ALA A 72 -18.56 3.61 -11.57
CA ALA A 72 -19.42 2.83 -10.68
C ALA A 72 -18.63 1.79 -9.87
N LEU A 73 -17.67 1.11 -10.51
CA LEU A 73 -16.80 0.13 -9.86
C LEU A 73 -15.84 0.76 -8.84
N SER A 74 -15.41 2.00 -9.06
CA SER A 74 -14.55 2.77 -8.15
C SER A 74 -15.29 3.41 -6.98
N SER A 75 -16.62 3.57 -7.10
CA SER A 75 -17.45 4.31 -6.14
C SER A 75 -17.33 3.86 -4.67
N PRO A 76 -17.16 2.56 -4.32
CA PRO A 76 -17.03 2.17 -2.92
C PRO A 76 -15.74 2.72 -2.28
N GLN A 77 -14.64 2.76 -3.05
CA GLN A 77 -13.37 3.33 -2.60
C GLN A 77 -13.49 4.84 -2.39
N HIS A 78 -14.11 5.57 -3.35
CA HIS A 78 -14.34 7.00 -3.20
C HIS A 78 -15.24 7.32 -2.00
N THR A 79 -16.31 6.56 -1.81
CA THR A 79 -17.25 6.72 -0.68
C THR A 79 -16.54 6.51 0.66
N TYR A 80 -15.76 5.43 0.80
CA TYR A 80 -14.97 5.21 2.01
C TYR A 80 -13.91 6.29 2.22
N GLY A 81 -13.25 6.74 1.14
CA GLY A 81 -12.26 7.81 1.18
C GLY A 81 -12.83 9.13 1.72
N MET A 82 -13.98 9.56 1.20
CA MET A 82 -14.69 10.76 1.69
C MET A 82 -15.13 10.58 3.14
N LEU A 83 -15.75 9.45 3.47
CA LEU A 83 -16.15 9.15 4.84
C LEU A 83 -14.95 9.25 5.80
N ASN A 84 -13.85 8.59 5.47
CA ASN A 84 -12.68 8.47 6.34
C ASN A 84 -11.88 9.77 6.47
N ASN A 85 -11.81 10.58 5.41
CA ASN A 85 -10.92 11.73 5.34
C ASN A 85 -11.63 13.07 5.55
N ALA A 86 -12.93 13.16 5.25
CA ALA A 86 -13.70 14.40 5.33
C ALA A 86 -14.79 14.36 6.41
N ASP A 87 -15.53 13.25 6.51
CA ASP A 87 -16.77 13.24 7.31
C ASP A 87 -16.59 12.70 8.75
N ILE A 88 -15.61 11.82 8.99
CA ILE A 88 -15.38 11.30 10.35
C ILE A 88 -14.96 12.44 11.28
N LEU A 89 -15.81 12.68 12.27
CA LEU A 89 -15.49 13.46 13.45
C LEU A 89 -15.10 12.50 14.58
N PHE A 90 -13.87 12.63 15.07
CA PHE A 90 -13.39 11.83 16.18
C PHE A 90 -13.97 12.31 17.52
N GLY A 91 -13.84 11.48 18.56
CA GLY A 91 -14.20 11.90 19.91
C GLY A 91 -13.29 12.99 20.46
N GLU A 92 -13.57 13.42 21.69
CA GLU A 92 -12.76 14.42 22.38
C GLU A 92 -11.65 13.76 23.21
N VAL A 93 -10.55 14.49 23.40
CA VAL A 93 -9.44 14.14 24.29
C VAL A 93 -9.15 15.29 25.25
N THR A 94 -8.55 14.98 26.39
CA THR A 94 -8.17 15.96 27.41
C THR A 94 -6.79 16.53 27.12
N THR A 95 -6.65 17.86 27.08
CA THR A 95 -5.34 18.53 27.00
C THR A 95 -4.63 18.51 28.35
N ASP A 96 -3.35 18.89 28.36
CA ASP A 96 -2.57 19.00 29.60
C ASP A 96 -3.14 20.05 30.56
N ASP A 97 -3.83 21.06 30.02
CA ASP A 97 -4.52 22.11 30.79
C ASP A 97 -5.91 21.67 31.30
N GLY A 98 -6.34 20.43 31.00
CA GLY A 98 -7.61 19.86 31.45
C GLY A 98 -8.82 20.15 30.55
N GLU A 99 -8.63 20.82 29.42
CA GLU A 99 -9.71 21.14 28.48
C GLU A 99 -10.04 19.96 27.56
N LYS A 100 -11.30 19.85 27.14
CA LYS A 100 -11.71 18.88 26.12
C LYS A 100 -11.62 19.50 24.73
N VAL A 101 -10.91 18.81 23.84
CA VAL A 101 -10.75 19.23 22.44
C VAL A 101 -11.06 18.06 21.50
N THR A 102 -11.60 18.34 20.32
CA THR A 102 -11.83 17.32 19.30
C THR A 102 -10.51 16.71 18.83
N LEU A 103 -10.43 15.39 18.88
CA LEU A 103 -9.24 14.67 18.43
C LEU A 103 -9.05 14.83 16.91
N THR A 104 -7.80 15.01 16.50
CA THR A 104 -7.40 14.94 15.09
C THR A 104 -6.44 13.77 14.87
N ARG A 105 -6.22 13.35 13.61
CA ARG A 105 -5.24 12.28 13.30
C ARG A 105 -3.82 12.65 13.73
N GLY A 106 -3.42 13.90 13.53
CA GLY A 106 -2.11 14.40 13.94
C GLY A 106 -1.93 14.40 15.47
N MET A 107 -2.99 14.72 16.21
CA MET A 107 -2.98 14.60 17.67
C MET A 107 -2.92 13.14 18.11
N TYR A 108 -3.70 12.25 17.47
CA TYR A 108 -3.71 10.83 17.79
C TYR A 108 -2.32 10.19 17.65
N ALA A 109 -1.60 10.50 16.56
CA ALA A 109 -0.25 10.01 16.32
C ALA A 109 0.71 10.35 17.48
N LYS A 110 0.56 11.52 18.11
CA LYS A 110 1.36 11.90 19.29
C LYS A 110 0.83 11.27 20.58
N LEU A 111 -0.49 11.31 20.78
CA LEU A 111 -1.12 10.87 22.02
C LEU A 111 -1.04 9.35 22.24
N ILE A 112 -0.96 8.55 21.18
CA ILE A 112 -0.85 7.09 21.30
C ILE A 112 0.55 6.64 21.74
N GLU A 113 1.53 7.54 21.72
CA GLU A 113 2.91 7.33 22.17
C GLU A 113 3.17 7.95 23.56
N ASP A 114 2.19 8.67 24.13
CA ASP A 114 2.34 9.39 25.41
C ASP A 114 2.66 8.41 26.56
N GLU A 115 3.58 8.77 27.44
CA GLU A 115 3.97 7.95 28.59
C GLU A 115 2.78 7.68 29.54
N ASN A 116 1.84 8.63 29.63
CA ASN A 116 0.60 8.47 30.39
C ASN A 116 -0.39 7.55 29.69
N ARG A 117 -0.53 6.34 30.24
CA ARG A 117 -1.43 5.29 29.73
C ARG A 117 -2.89 5.72 29.60
N GLU A 118 -3.41 6.55 30.51
CA GLU A 118 -4.81 6.97 30.44
C GLU A 118 -5.05 7.94 29.28
N LYS A 119 -4.07 8.79 28.92
CA LYS A 119 -4.14 9.62 27.70
C LYS A 119 -4.16 8.75 26.44
N ARG A 120 -3.27 7.74 26.36
CA ARG A 120 -3.26 6.80 25.22
C ARG A 120 -4.60 6.09 25.06
N LYS A 121 -5.17 5.63 26.17
CA LYS A 121 -6.46 4.93 26.21
C LYS A 121 -7.63 5.84 25.84
N GLU A 122 -7.65 7.09 26.32
CA GLU A 122 -8.64 8.09 25.93
C GLU A 122 -8.56 8.35 24.43
N ALA A 123 -7.37 8.65 23.91
CA ALA A 123 -7.13 8.91 22.50
C ALA A 123 -7.54 7.72 21.61
N TYR A 124 -7.16 6.49 21.98
CA TYR A 124 -7.56 5.27 21.28
C TYR A 124 -9.09 5.12 21.21
N LYS A 125 -9.79 5.30 22.33
CA LYS A 125 -11.25 5.19 22.36
C LYS A 125 -11.92 6.29 21.54
N ALA A 126 -11.45 7.54 21.68
CA ALA A 126 -11.95 8.68 20.91
C ALA A 126 -11.74 8.48 19.40
N TYR A 127 -10.60 7.92 19.00
CA TYR A 127 -10.27 7.65 17.61
C TYR A 127 -11.11 6.53 17.00
N TYR A 128 -11.27 5.40 17.70
CA TYR A 128 -11.98 4.24 17.16
C TYR A 128 -13.51 4.28 17.34
N LYS A 129 -14.04 5.16 18.21
CA LYS A 129 -15.48 5.34 18.41
C LYS A 129 -16.27 5.54 17.11
N PRO A 130 -15.94 6.51 16.23
CA PRO A 130 -16.69 6.70 14.98
C PRO A 130 -16.61 5.48 14.06
N TYR A 131 -15.47 4.79 13.98
CA TYR A 131 -15.33 3.56 13.18
C TYR A 131 -16.26 2.45 13.65
N VAL A 132 -16.41 2.26 14.97
CA VAL A 132 -17.35 1.29 15.54
C VAL A 132 -18.80 1.70 15.27
N GLN A 133 -19.11 2.99 15.38
CA GLN A 133 -20.46 3.51 15.10
C GLN A 133 -20.83 3.37 13.62
N LEU A 134 -19.87 3.54 12.72
CA LEU A 134 -20.04 3.47 11.26
C LEU A 134 -19.70 2.10 10.65
N LYS A 135 -19.48 1.08 11.49
CA LYS A 135 -18.98 -0.25 11.07
C LYS A 135 -19.80 -0.86 9.93
N ASN A 136 -21.11 -0.64 9.91
CA ASN A 136 -22.00 -1.19 8.87
C ASN A 136 -21.76 -0.54 7.51
N SER A 137 -21.61 0.80 7.46
CA SER A 137 -21.34 1.54 6.22
C SER A 137 -19.94 1.22 5.70
N ILE A 138 -18.95 1.12 6.59
CA ILE A 138 -17.59 0.71 6.25
C ILE A 138 -17.57 -0.73 5.72
N ALA A 139 -18.27 -1.66 6.39
CA ALA A 139 -18.37 -3.04 5.93
C ALA A 139 -19.06 -3.15 4.57
N SER A 140 -20.09 -2.32 4.33
CA SER A 140 -20.81 -2.29 3.05
C SER A 140 -19.91 -1.81 1.90
N THR A 141 -19.17 -0.72 2.10
CA THR A 141 -18.21 -0.21 1.09
C THR A 141 -17.09 -1.22 0.83
N LEU A 142 -16.51 -1.82 1.86
CA LEU A 142 -15.50 -2.88 1.72
C LEU A 142 -16.05 -4.11 0.99
N SER A 143 -17.26 -4.57 1.34
CA SER A 143 -17.89 -5.72 0.69
C SER A 143 -18.13 -5.47 -0.80
N ALA A 144 -18.59 -4.26 -1.16
CA ALA A 144 -18.77 -3.87 -2.55
C ALA A 144 -17.44 -3.84 -3.31
N ALA A 145 -16.38 -3.26 -2.73
CA ALA A 145 -15.05 -3.26 -3.34
C ALA A 145 -14.51 -4.69 -3.59
N ILE A 146 -14.67 -5.59 -2.61
CA ILE A 146 -14.28 -7.00 -2.75
C ILE A 146 -15.08 -7.68 -3.88
N LYS A 147 -16.40 -7.47 -3.93
CA LYS A 147 -17.26 -8.04 -5.00
C LYS A 147 -16.87 -7.51 -6.37
N ASN A 148 -16.51 -6.24 -6.48
CA ASN A 148 -16.01 -5.66 -7.74
C ASN A 148 -14.71 -6.34 -8.17
N ASN A 149 -13.74 -6.48 -7.26
CA ASN A 149 -12.48 -7.18 -7.53
C ASN A 149 -12.71 -8.62 -8.00
N VAL A 150 -13.56 -9.39 -7.30
CA VAL A 150 -13.89 -10.77 -7.68
C VAL A 150 -14.58 -10.84 -9.03
N THR A 151 -15.55 -9.97 -9.29
CA THR A 151 -16.31 -9.94 -10.54
C THR A 151 -15.41 -9.61 -11.73
N VAL A 152 -14.61 -8.55 -11.64
CA VAL A 152 -13.69 -8.13 -12.70
C VAL A 152 -12.63 -9.21 -12.97
N SER A 153 -12.14 -9.88 -11.92
CA SER A 153 -11.18 -10.98 -12.07
C SER A 153 -11.77 -12.15 -12.84
N LYS A 154 -13.01 -12.54 -12.51
CA LYS A 154 -13.73 -13.60 -13.23
C LYS A 154 -14.01 -13.22 -14.68
N LEU A 155 -14.48 -11.99 -14.93
CA LEU A 155 -14.72 -11.50 -16.30
C LEU A 155 -13.46 -11.61 -17.15
N ARG A 156 -12.30 -11.23 -16.59
CA ARG A 156 -10.99 -11.30 -17.22
C ARG A 156 -10.31 -12.67 -17.12
N ASN A 157 -11.06 -13.74 -16.85
CA ASN A 157 -10.55 -15.12 -16.83
C ASN A 157 -9.35 -15.36 -15.88
N TYR A 158 -9.24 -14.58 -14.80
CA TYR A 158 -8.29 -14.90 -13.73
C TYR A 158 -8.89 -15.96 -12.80
N PRO A 159 -8.08 -16.92 -12.30
CA PRO A 159 -8.62 -17.95 -11.40
C PRO A 159 -9.09 -17.37 -10.06
N SER A 160 -8.47 -16.29 -9.59
CA SER A 160 -8.90 -15.53 -8.41
C SER A 160 -8.55 -14.05 -8.50
N ALA A 161 -9.12 -13.25 -7.59
CA ALA A 161 -8.75 -11.85 -7.44
C ALA A 161 -7.31 -11.65 -6.96
N LEU A 162 -6.77 -12.61 -6.19
CA LEU A 162 -5.38 -12.61 -5.77
C LEU A 162 -4.47 -12.78 -6.98
N GLU A 163 -4.71 -13.79 -7.80
CA GLU A 163 -3.90 -14.05 -9.00
C GLU A 163 -3.99 -12.91 -10.02
N LYS A 164 -5.15 -12.24 -10.15
CA LYS A 164 -5.25 -11.00 -10.94
C LYS A 164 -4.30 -9.92 -10.42
N SER A 165 -4.23 -9.73 -9.10
CA SER A 165 -3.39 -8.70 -8.49
C SER A 165 -1.90 -9.01 -8.64
N LEU A 166 -1.51 -10.28 -8.58
CA LEU A 166 -0.12 -10.73 -8.66
C LEU A 166 0.39 -10.88 -10.10
N PHE A 167 -0.51 -10.88 -11.08
CA PHE A 167 -0.19 -11.19 -12.48
C PHE A 167 0.81 -10.21 -13.10
N GLY A 168 0.65 -8.90 -12.82
CA GLY A 168 1.51 -7.87 -13.38
C GLY A 168 2.97 -8.03 -12.94
N ASP A 169 3.16 -8.29 -11.65
CA ASP A 169 4.49 -8.45 -11.05
C ASP A 169 5.09 -9.86 -11.24
N MET A 170 4.42 -10.74 -12.00
CA MET A 170 4.83 -12.13 -12.22
C MET A 170 4.99 -12.95 -10.93
N VAL A 171 4.22 -12.61 -9.89
CA VAL A 171 4.34 -13.28 -8.59
C VAL A 171 3.45 -14.53 -8.54
N PRO A 172 4.02 -15.73 -8.31
CA PRO A 172 3.22 -16.94 -8.09
C PRO A 172 2.37 -16.83 -6.82
N LYS A 173 1.16 -17.39 -6.85
CA LYS A 173 0.23 -17.39 -5.71
C LYS A 173 0.85 -18.01 -4.46
N GLU A 174 1.71 -19.01 -4.66
CA GLU A 174 2.42 -19.73 -3.61
C GLU A 174 3.35 -18.81 -2.81
N VAL A 175 3.94 -17.76 -3.43
CA VAL A 175 4.79 -16.79 -2.71
C VAL A 175 3.97 -16.05 -1.66
N TYR A 176 2.76 -15.63 -2.03
CA TYR A 176 1.83 -14.95 -1.12
C TYR A 176 1.34 -15.88 0.00
N GLU A 177 0.96 -17.11 -0.33
CA GLU A 177 0.48 -18.09 0.65
C GLU A 177 1.59 -18.53 1.61
N ASN A 178 2.80 -18.79 1.09
CA ASN A 178 3.95 -19.16 1.88
C ASN A 178 4.36 -18.07 2.88
N LEU A 179 4.24 -16.79 2.50
CA LEU A 179 4.49 -15.68 3.42
C LEU A 179 3.54 -15.72 4.62
N ILE A 180 2.23 -15.89 4.37
CA ILE A 180 1.21 -15.96 5.43
C ILE A 180 1.45 -17.18 6.32
N ASP A 181 1.66 -18.35 5.72
CA ASP A 181 1.82 -19.60 6.45
C ASP A 181 3.10 -19.61 7.28
N THR A 182 4.21 -19.15 6.71
CA THR A 182 5.49 -19.06 7.42
C THR A 182 5.40 -18.05 8.56
N THR A 183 4.77 -16.89 8.34
CA THR A 183 4.57 -15.88 9.40
C THR A 183 3.74 -16.46 10.55
N LYS A 184 2.63 -17.15 10.25
CA LYS A 184 1.79 -17.79 11.27
C LYS A 184 2.52 -18.89 12.04
N LYS A 185 3.31 -19.71 11.35
CA LYS A 185 4.11 -20.78 11.98
C LYS A 185 5.20 -20.23 12.91
N ASN A 186 5.68 -19.01 12.65
CA ASN A 186 6.73 -18.35 13.42
C ASN A 186 6.20 -17.18 14.28
N ILE A 187 4.90 -17.16 14.59
CA ILE A 187 4.26 -16.06 15.35
C ILE A 187 4.77 -15.94 16.80
N GLN A 188 5.48 -16.96 17.31
CA GLN A 188 5.94 -16.99 18.69
C GLN A 188 6.83 -15.80 19.06
N SER A 189 7.68 -15.32 18.15
CA SER A 189 8.54 -14.15 18.40
C SER A 189 7.71 -12.89 18.68
N LEU A 190 6.55 -12.72 18.01
CA LEU A 190 5.61 -11.64 18.29
C LEU A 190 5.00 -11.79 19.69
N HIS A 191 4.63 -13.01 20.10
CA HIS A 191 4.11 -13.26 21.45
C HIS A 191 5.15 -12.95 22.52
N THR A 192 6.38 -13.44 22.35
CA THR A 192 7.50 -13.15 23.28
C THR A 192 7.79 -11.65 23.36
N TYR A 193 7.75 -10.93 22.24
CA TYR A 193 7.91 -9.47 22.26
C TYR A 193 6.78 -8.76 23.02
N ASN A 194 5.53 -9.21 22.85
CA ASN A 194 4.39 -8.65 23.57
C ASN A 194 4.43 -8.97 25.07
N GLU A 195 4.88 -10.16 25.46
CA GLU A 195 5.11 -10.52 26.87
C GLU A 195 6.18 -9.62 27.50
N LEU A 196 7.30 -9.41 26.81
CA LEU A 196 8.35 -8.50 27.26
C LEU A 196 7.84 -7.06 27.38
N ARG A 197 7.07 -6.58 26.41
CA ARG A 197 6.46 -5.24 26.44
C ARG A 197 5.51 -5.10 27.62
N LYS A 198 4.68 -6.12 27.90
CA LYS A 198 3.80 -6.15 29.08
C LYS A 198 4.60 -6.03 30.38
N GLU A 199 5.68 -6.80 30.51
CA GLU A 199 6.57 -6.78 31.69
C GLU A 199 7.21 -5.40 31.87
N LYS A 200 7.81 -4.85 30.80
CA LYS A 200 8.52 -3.56 30.83
C LYS A 200 7.61 -2.37 31.09
N LEU A 201 6.37 -2.42 30.62
CA LEU A 201 5.37 -1.38 30.89
C LEU A 201 4.67 -1.56 32.24
N HIS A 202 4.95 -2.64 32.97
CA HIS A 202 4.34 -2.96 34.26
C HIS A 202 2.79 -2.95 34.23
N VAL A 203 2.19 -3.56 33.20
CA VAL A 203 0.73 -3.61 33.02
C VAL A 203 0.17 -5.02 33.21
N ASP A 204 -0.98 -5.13 33.89
CA ASP A 204 -1.65 -6.41 34.11
C ASP A 204 -2.14 -7.06 32.81
N GLU A 205 -2.53 -6.24 31.85
CA GLU A 205 -2.98 -6.65 30.52
C GLU A 205 -2.47 -5.65 29.48
N LEU A 206 -1.84 -6.18 28.42
CA LEU A 206 -1.37 -5.38 27.30
C LEU A 206 -2.54 -5.11 26.34
N ARG A 207 -2.82 -3.85 26.06
CA ARG A 207 -3.88 -3.42 25.13
C ARG A 207 -3.28 -2.76 23.88
N GLN A 208 -4.11 -2.56 22.85
CA GLN A 208 -3.67 -1.95 21.58
C GLN A 208 -3.02 -0.57 21.79
N TYR A 209 -3.53 0.22 22.73
CA TYR A 209 -2.98 1.53 23.08
C TYR A 209 -1.69 1.47 23.91
N ASP A 210 -1.13 0.29 24.17
CA ASP A 210 0.18 0.10 24.82
C ASP A 210 1.26 -0.34 23.82
N LEU A 211 0.91 -0.54 22.54
CA LEU A 211 1.83 -1.07 21.52
C LEU A 211 2.72 0.00 20.88
N SER A 212 2.33 1.28 20.96
CA SER A 212 3.03 2.40 20.32
C SER A 212 3.93 3.19 21.26
N VAL A 213 3.76 3.08 22.58
CA VAL A 213 4.61 3.79 23.55
C VAL A 213 6.02 3.21 23.56
N ASP A 214 7.01 4.07 23.80
CA ASP A 214 8.39 3.66 23.99
C ASP A 214 8.54 2.74 25.22
N LEU A 215 9.36 1.69 25.07
CA LEU A 215 9.67 0.77 26.17
C LEU A 215 10.68 1.33 27.16
N VAL A 216 11.42 2.37 26.75
CA VAL A 216 12.49 3.00 27.52
C VAL A 216 12.20 4.49 27.61
N ALA A 217 12.02 5.00 28.82
CA ALA A 217 11.76 6.41 29.05
C ALA A 217 13.01 7.27 28.78
N GLY A 218 12.81 8.52 28.36
CA GLY A 218 13.87 9.54 28.31
C GLY A 218 14.87 9.42 27.15
N VAL A 219 14.56 8.67 26.09
CA VAL A 219 15.48 8.44 24.95
C VAL A 219 15.32 9.47 23.83
N LYS A 220 14.52 10.53 24.03
CA LYS A 220 14.32 11.55 23.00
C LYS A 220 15.62 12.32 22.75
N GLN A 221 16.26 12.02 21.62
CA GLN A 221 17.47 12.72 21.16
C GLN A 221 17.13 13.61 19.99
N ASP A 222 17.37 14.92 20.15
CA ASP A 222 17.36 15.85 19.03
C ASP A 222 18.73 15.77 18.33
N ILE A 223 18.77 15.16 17.15
CA ILE A 223 19.99 14.97 16.36
C ILE A 223 20.00 16.00 15.22
N PRO A 224 20.96 16.94 15.18
CA PRO A 224 21.11 17.88 14.07
C PRO A 224 21.32 17.15 12.74
N TYR A 225 20.83 17.73 11.65
CA TYR A 225 20.88 17.12 10.31
C TYR A 225 22.28 16.63 9.94
N ASP A 226 23.32 17.47 10.08
CA ASP A 226 24.68 17.11 9.70
C ASP A 226 25.20 15.91 10.51
N LYS A 227 24.89 15.88 11.80
CA LYS A 227 25.25 14.76 12.68
C LYS A 227 24.50 13.48 12.30
N ALA A 228 23.21 13.59 11.97
CA ALA A 228 22.42 12.45 11.51
C ALA A 228 22.96 11.89 10.18
N PHE A 229 23.37 12.78 9.27
CA PHE A 229 23.99 12.38 8.00
C PHE A 229 25.31 11.63 8.25
N ASP A 230 26.17 12.16 9.11
CA ASP A 230 27.46 11.53 9.39
C ASP A 230 27.28 10.17 10.09
N MET A 231 26.34 10.07 11.04
CA MET A 231 25.95 8.80 11.67
C MET A 231 25.41 7.79 10.65
N MET A 232 24.63 8.22 9.66
CA MET A 232 24.12 7.37 8.58
C MET A 232 25.27 6.84 7.73
N ILE A 233 26.21 7.71 7.32
CA ILE A 233 27.40 7.30 6.56
C ILE A 233 28.22 6.26 7.30
N GLU A 234 28.47 6.46 8.59
CA GLU A 234 29.20 5.51 9.42
C GLU A 234 28.45 4.18 9.55
N SER A 235 27.14 4.22 9.80
CA SER A 235 26.31 3.03 9.99
C SER A 235 26.15 2.20 8.72
N LEU A 236 26.17 2.84 7.55
CA LEU A 236 26.02 2.20 6.24
C LEU A 236 27.35 1.79 5.60
N ALA A 237 28.49 2.06 6.25
CA ALA A 237 29.81 1.67 5.76
C ALA A 237 29.92 0.19 5.32
N PRO A 238 29.23 -0.80 5.96
CA PRO A 238 29.24 -2.19 5.50
C PRO A 238 28.67 -2.44 4.08
N LEU A 239 27.96 -1.47 3.50
CA LEU A 239 27.43 -1.57 2.12
C LEU A 239 28.49 -1.30 1.04
N GLY A 240 29.69 -0.88 1.43
CA GLY A 240 30.84 -0.68 0.54
C GLY A 240 31.08 0.77 0.13
N GLU A 241 32.29 1.02 -0.38
CA GLU A 241 32.78 2.37 -0.68
C GLU A 241 31.95 3.07 -1.77
N GLU A 242 31.64 2.37 -2.87
CA GLU A 242 30.83 2.92 -3.97
C GLU A 242 29.47 3.43 -3.49
N TYR A 243 28.82 2.67 -2.61
CA TYR A 243 27.53 3.06 -2.03
C TYR A 243 27.66 4.34 -1.20
N ILE A 244 28.69 4.39 -0.35
CA ILE A 244 28.93 5.53 0.53
C ILE A 244 29.33 6.78 -0.25
N GLU A 245 30.16 6.66 -1.29
CA GLU A 245 30.53 7.77 -2.17
C GLU A 245 29.31 8.32 -2.92
N THR A 246 28.50 7.42 -3.47
CA THR A 246 27.24 7.78 -4.12
C THR A 246 26.31 8.50 -3.13
N LEU A 247 26.14 7.97 -1.92
CA LEU A 247 25.30 8.58 -0.89
C LEU A 247 25.80 9.97 -0.47
N LYS A 248 27.13 10.13 -0.30
CA LYS A 248 27.75 11.43 0.00
C LYS A 248 27.49 12.47 -1.07
N SER A 249 27.43 12.07 -2.35
CA SER A 249 27.16 12.99 -3.46
C SER A 249 25.80 13.68 -3.40
N PHE A 250 24.85 13.18 -2.60
CA PHE A 250 23.53 13.79 -2.39
C PHE A 250 23.47 14.79 -1.22
N LYS A 251 24.55 14.99 -0.44
CA LYS A 251 24.58 15.95 0.68
C LYS A 251 24.71 17.40 0.19
N ASP A 252 25.29 17.59 -0.99
CA ASP A 252 25.48 18.88 -1.66
C ASP A 252 24.33 19.21 -2.62
#